data_AF-A0AAE8L6X1-F1
#
_entry.id   AF-A0AAE8L6X1-F1
#
_cell.length_a   1.000
_cell.length_b   1.000
_cell.length_c   1.000
_cell.angle_alpha   90.00
_cell.angle_beta   90.00
_cell.angle_gamma   90.00
#
_symmetry.space_group_name_H-M   'P 1'
#
loop_
_entity.id
_entity.type
_entity.pdbx_description
1 polymer ?
#
loop_
_entity_poly.entity_id
_entity_poly.type
_entity_poly.pdbx_seq_one_letter_code
_entity_poly.pdbx_strand_id
1 'polypeptide(L)'
;MRKRIGIEAFFKWAYRDELPKAQCEEGDVGPAGFGSGMGGVIAMAEVGALVDYARENAWGVIPDRYAKDDPHPDAIRAAVAMASLDDLELCLPDDWNPITDLGDVGLIHRVDLDAGRLGRAAVDEALADLTTVDAKGNRLLKGGVRRLVMRFAVLNGEPGWEIERPWVKFVCVGKGRPGWFRREIVQGADGPYEIEVDGFDRKRRMPHPDAYRKPYLHPNPVEGIYDRGLHEVYVAALHLLHAELVDKLTGYALELPSRPARPWVDDAPCEPRILLGAKPTPLLERVDDTPMPETDFAAPAGLPRAHARPIRKNSPVRRVAVA
;
A
#
# COMPACT_ATOMS: atom_id res chain seq x y z
N MET A 1 1.38 21.22 -34.51
CA MET A 1 0.12 20.82 -33.84
C MET A 1 0.47 19.71 -32.86
N ARG A 2 0.09 19.81 -31.58
CA ARG A 2 0.39 18.79 -30.56
C ARG A 2 -0.52 17.57 -30.75
N LYS A 3 0.01 16.35 -30.55
CA LYS A 3 -0.78 15.11 -30.57
C LYS A 3 -1.46 14.91 -29.21
N ARG A 4 -2.77 14.61 -29.20
CA ARG A 4 -3.49 14.31 -27.95
C ARG A 4 -3.10 12.93 -27.43
N ILE A 5 -2.89 12.81 -26.12
CA ILE A 5 -2.55 11.55 -25.45
C ILE A 5 -2.97 11.60 -23.98
N GLY A 6 -3.53 10.50 -23.46
CA GLY A 6 -3.80 10.35 -22.02
C GLY A 6 -2.52 10.19 -21.21
N ILE A 7 -2.49 10.69 -19.98
CA ILE A 7 -1.29 10.69 -19.13
C ILE A 7 -0.72 9.28 -18.92
N GLU A 8 -1.56 8.25 -18.78
CA GLU A 8 -1.10 6.86 -18.66
C GLU A 8 -0.43 6.36 -19.93
N ALA A 9 -1.02 6.65 -21.10
CA ALA A 9 -0.46 6.29 -22.39
C ALA A 9 0.85 7.04 -22.65
N PHE A 10 0.95 8.30 -22.21
CA PHE A 10 2.16 9.10 -22.30
C PHE A 10 3.30 8.51 -21.46
N PHE A 11 3.06 8.15 -20.19
CA PHE A 11 4.10 7.53 -19.38
C PHE A 11 4.50 6.14 -19.87
N LYS A 12 3.55 5.35 -20.40
CA LYS A 12 3.86 4.07 -21.07
C LYS A 12 4.81 4.27 -22.24
N TRP A 13 4.48 5.18 -23.16
CA TRP A 13 5.35 5.53 -24.29
C TRP A 13 6.72 6.03 -23.81
N ALA A 14 6.75 6.95 -22.84
CA ALA A 14 8.00 7.50 -22.33
C ALA A 14 8.90 6.40 -21.74
N TYR A 15 8.39 5.55 -20.85
CA TYR A 15 9.20 4.55 -20.13
C TYR A 15 9.50 3.28 -20.93
N ARG A 16 8.70 2.94 -21.94
CA ARG A 16 8.90 1.72 -22.74
C ARG A 16 9.60 1.96 -24.06
N ASP A 17 9.36 3.12 -24.67
CA ASP A 17 9.76 3.35 -26.06
C ASP A 17 10.86 4.42 -26.17
N GLU A 18 10.86 5.43 -25.30
CA GLU A 18 11.79 6.57 -25.44
C GLU A 18 12.94 6.56 -24.43
N LEU A 19 12.66 6.44 -23.13
CA LEU A 19 13.69 6.48 -22.09
C LEU A 19 14.71 5.33 -22.20
N PRO A 20 14.36 4.13 -22.69
CA PRO A 20 15.37 3.11 -23.01
C PRO A 20 16.41 3.56 -24.04
N LYS A 21 16.10 4.51 -24.93
CA LYS A 21 17.08 5.03 -25.90
C LYS A 21 18.24 5.76 -25.21
N ALA A 22 18.05 6.24 -23.98
CA ALA A 22 19.12 6.86 -23.20
C ALA A 22 20.13 5.80 -22.81
N GLN A 23 21.36 5.95 -23.32
CA GLN A 23 22.47 5.05 -22.99
C GLN A 23 22.94 5.31 -21.54
N CYS A 24 23.58 4.31 -20.93
CA CYS A 24 24.33 4.53 -19.69
C CYS A 24 25.51 5.48 -19.94
N GLU A 25 25.97 6.18 -18.90
CA GLU A 25 27.14 7.09 -19.01
C GLU A 25 28.39 6.35 -19.55
N GLU A 26 29.23 7.06 -20.31
CA GLU A 26 30.49 6.59 -20.90
C GLU A 26 31.49 6.17 -19.80
N GLY A 27 31.29 4.96 -19.26
CA GLY A 27 32.04 4.39 -18.14
C GLY A 27 31.40 3.10 -17.64
N ASP A 28 30.08 2.97 -17.79
CA ASP A 28 29.32 1.77 -17.44
C ASP A 28 29.29 0.71 -18.55
N VAL A 29 29.64 1.09 -19.79
CA VAL A 29 29.65 0.19 -20.95
C VAL A 29 31.07 0.03 -21.46
N GLY A 30 31.82 -0.89 -20.83
CA GLY A 30 33.20 -1.21 -21.18
C GLY A 30 33.88 -2.10 -20.13
N PRO A 31 35.17 -2.43 -20.27
CA PRO A 31 35.98 -3.17 -19.29
C PRO A 31 35.80 -2.73 -17.83
N ALA A 32 35.53 -1.44 -17.62
CA ALA A 32 35.31 -0.84 -16.31
C ALA A 32 34.02 -1.35 -15.63
N GLY A 33 32.94 -1.58 -16.38
CA GLY A 33 31.69 -2.17 -15.87
C GLY A 33 31.82 -3.66 -15.49
N PHE A 34 32.87 -4.33 -15.96
CA PHE A 34 33.19 -5.73 -15.70
C PHE A 34 34.25 -5.93 -14.59
N GLY A 35 34.72 -4.84 -13.98
CA GLY A 35 35.89 -4.83 -13.08
C GLY A 35 37.21 -5.26 -13.76
N SER A 36 37.16 -5.69 -15.03
CA SER A 36 38.28 -6.13 -15.85
C SER A 36 37.88 -6.21 -17.33
N GLY A 37 38.85 -6.08 -18.25
CA GLY A 37 38.61 -6.23 -19.69
C GLY A 37 38.11 -7.60 -20.17
N MET A 38 38.20 -8.64 -19.33
CA MET A 38 37.76 -10.00 -19.66
C MET A 38 36.48 -10.43 -18.94
N GLY A 39 35.97 -9.65 -17.98
CA GLY A 39 34.87 -10.09 -17.12
C GLY A 39 33.59 -10.41 -17.90
N GLY A 40 33.31 -9.71 -19.00
CA GLY A 40 32.17 -10.01 -19.87
C GLY A 40 32.30 -11.31 -20.65
N VAL A 41 33.53 -11.64 -21.09
CA VAL A 41 33.82 -12.91 -21.78
C VAL A 41 33.72 -14.08 -20.80
N ILE A 42 34.21 -13.90 -19.57
CA ILE A 42 34.15 -14.91 -18.50
C ILE A 42 32.70 -15.19 -18.11
N ALA A 43 31.89 -14.16 -17.86
CA ALA A 43 30.47 -14.33 -17.52
C ALA A 43 29.68 -15.04 -18.63
N MET A 44 29.95 -14.69 -19.90
CA MET A 44 29.33 -15.36 -21.05
C MET A 44 29.79 -16.82 -21.18
N ALA A 45 31.07 -17.11 -20.90
CA ALA A 45 31.60 -18.47 -20.93
C ALA A 45 31.01 -19.35 -19.80
N GLU A 46 30.74 -18.78 -18.62
CA GLU A 46 30.19 -19.50 -17.47
C GLU A 46 28.70 -19.81 -17.61
N VAL A 47 27.90 -18.84 -18.08
CA VAL A 47 26.44 -18.98 -18.10
C VAL A 47 25.90 -19.35 -19.49
N GLY A 48 26.75 -19.29 -20.53
CA GLY A 48 26.36 -19.57 -21.91
C GLY A 48 25.41 -18.53 -22.50
N ALA A 49 25.14 -17.46 -21.76
CA ALA A 49 24.29 -16.35 -22.15
C ALA A 49 24.88 -15.06 -21.55
N LEU A 50 24.58 -13.94 -22.19
CA LEU A 50 24.88 -12.61 -21.67
C LEU A 50 23.86 -12.31 -20.55
N VAL A 51 24.06 -12.95 -19.39
CA VAL A 51 23.16 -12.81 -18.25
C VAL A 51 23.49 -11.52 -17.54
N ASP A 52 22.58 -10.56 -17.72
CA ASP A 52 22.19 -9.58 -16.71
C ASP A 52 23.27 -8.56 -16.28
N TYR A 53 23.69 -7.71 -17.21
CA TYR A 53 24.36 -6.44 -16.87
C TYR A 53 23.82 -5.25 -17.65
N ALA A 54 22.57 -5.32 -18.11
CA ALA A 54 21.89 -4.09 -18.50
C ALA A 54 21.51 -3.36 -17.22
N ARG A 55 22.51 -2.68 -16.62
CA ARG A 55 22.26 -1.71 -15.55
C ARG A 55 21.18 -0.77 -16.06
N GLU A 56 20.22 -0.49 -15.19
CA GLU A 56 19.26 0.56 -15.46
C GLU A 56 20.02 1.84 -15.82
N ASN A 57 19.55 2.57 -16.84
CA ASN A 57 20.06 3.90 -17.12
C ASN A 57 19.67 4.88 -16.01
N ALA A 58 20.03 6.16 -16.17
CA ALA A 58 19.71 7.22 -15.21
C ALA A 58 18.21 7.35 -14.88
N TRP A 59 17.32 6.77 -15.69
CA TRP A 59 15.87 6.82 -15.53
C TRP A 59 15.28 5.56 -14.89
N GLY A 60 16.10 4.57 -14.54
CA GLY A 60 15.65 3.31 -13.94
C GLY A 60 15.18 2.26 -14.96
N VAL A 61 15.43 2.46 -16.27
CA VAL A 61 15.00 1.52 -17.32
C VAL A 61 16.18 0.86 -18.01
N ILE A 62 15.94 -0.33 -18.54
CA ILE A 62 16.93 -1.09 -19.30
C ILE A 62 17.23 -0.35 -20.63
N PRO A 63 18.49 0.04 -20.92
CA PRO A 63 18.82 0.73 -22.15
C PRO A 63 18.62 -0.14 -23.40
N ASP A 64 18.00 0.42 -24.44
CA ASP A 64 18.01 -0.11 -25.80
C ASP A 64 19.31 0.31 -26.50
N ARG A 65 20.27 -0.62 -26.57
CA ARG A 65 21.57 -0.40 -27.21
C ARG A 65 21.49 -0.30 -28.74
N TYR A 66 20.35 -0.60 -29.33
CA TYR A 66 20.13 -0.54 -30.76
C TYR A 66 19.36 0.71 -31.19
N ALA A 67 19.01 1.58 -30.24
CA ALA A 67 18.42 2.88 -30.52
C ALA A 67 19.32 3.68 -31.48
N LYS A 68 18.70 4.28 -32.51
CA LYS A 68 19.41 5.05 -33.55
C LYS A 68 19.37 6.56 -33.30
N ASP A 69 18.56 6.95 -32.33
CA ASP A 69 18.17 8.31 -32.02
C ASP A 69 18.16 8.50 -30.50
N ASP A 70 18.31 9.76 -30.07
CA ASP A 70 18.20 10.13 -28.67
C ASP A 70 16.73 10.07 -28.19
N PRO A 71 16.49 9.88 -26.88
CA PRO A 71 15.15 9.99 -26.31
C PRO A 71 14.46 11.29 -26.68
N HIS A 72 13.17 11.21 -26.97
CA HIS A 72 12.37 12.41 -27.21
C HIS A 72 12.42 13.38 -26.00
N PRO A 73 12.57 14.71 -26.18
CA PRO A 73 12.68 15.68 -25.08
C PRO A 73 11.51 15.64 -24.08
N ASP A 74 10.28 15.39 -24.55
CA ASP A 74 9.12 15.24 -23.67
C ASP A 74 9.21 14.01 -22.75
N ALA A 75 9.85 12.91 -23.18
CA ALA A 75 10.07 11.75 -22.33
C ALA A 75 11.09 12.05 -21.22
N ILE A 76 12.13 12.83 -21.52
CA ILE A 76 13.09 13.32 -20.52
C ILE A 76 12.37 14.20 -19.48
N ARG A 77 11.49 15.11 -19.93
CA ARG A 77 10.65 15.92 -19.01
C ARG A 77 9.76 15.05 -18.12
N ALA A 78 9.20 13.98 -18.68
CA ALA A 78 8.40 13.02 -17.92
C ALA A 78 9.20 12.36 -16.80
N ALA A 79 10.44 11.94 -17.09
CA ALA A 79 11.32 11.31 -16.11
C ALA A 79 11.75 12.29 -15.00
N VAL A 80 12.04 13.54 -15.36
CA VAL A 80 12.34 14.61 -14.39
C VAL A 80 11.14 14.87 -13.46
N ALA A 81 9.93 14.98 -14.01
CA ALA A 81 8.72 15.12 -13.21
C ALA A 81 8.49 13.89 -12.31
N MET A 82 8.78 12.68 -12.80
CA MET A 82 8.66 11.46 -12.00
C MET A 82 9.60 11.45 -10.78
N ALA A 83 10.79 12.03 -10.89
CA ALA A 83 11.74 12.14 -9.77
C ALA A 83 11.20 13.00 -8.62
N SER A 84 10.30 13.96 -8.89
CA SER A 84 9.69 14.77 -7.84
C SER A 84 8.77 13.96 -6.91
N LEU A 85 8.35 12.76 -7.33
CA LEU A 85 7.51 11.88 -6.53
C LEU A 85 8.25 11.16 -5.40
N ASP A 86 9.59 11.14 -5.41
CA ASP A 86 10.39 10.41 -4.43
C ASP A 86 10.30 11.02 -3.02
N ASP A 87 10.02 12.33 -2.94
CA ASP A 87 9.98 13.10 -1.69
C ASP A 87 8.56 13.39 -1.18
N LEU A 88 7.53 12.81 -1.81
CA LEU A 88 6.14 13.14 -1.47
C LEU A 88 5.63 12.35 -0.27
N GLU A 89 5.07 13.10 0.67
CA GLU A 89 4.28 12.57 1.78
C GLU A 89 2.84 12.24 1.33
N LEU A 90 2.28 11.20 1.95
CA LEU A 90 0.89 10.80 1.79
C LEU A 90 0.02 11.52 2.83
N CYS A 91 -0.89 12.34 2.33
CA CYS A 91 -1.82 13.11 3.15
C CYS A 91 -3.21 12.49 2.99
N LEU A 92 -3.55 11.61 3.94
CA LEU A 92 -4.86 10.98 3.98
C LEU A 92 -5.84 11.89 4.72
N PRO A 93 -7.09 12.00 4.25
CA PRO A 93 -8.13 12.68 5.01
C PRO A 93 -8.47 11.90 6.29
N ASP A 94 -8.93 12.60 7.33
CA ASP A 94 -9.26 11.99 8.64
C ASP A 94 -10.37 10.93 8.55
N ASP A 95 -11.27 11.07 7.58
CA ASP A 95 -12.36 10.14 7.27
C ASP A 95 -12.01 9.17 6.14
N TRP A 96 -10.71 8.95 5.86
CA TRP A 96 -10.29 8.02 4.82
C TRP A 96 -10.84 6.61 5.07
N ASN A 97 -11.75 6.19 4.19
CA ASN A 97 -12.40 4.88 4.25
C ASN A 97 -12.47 4.29 2.84
N PRO A 98 -11.57 3.37 2.46
CA PRO A 98 -11.56 2.77 1.13
C PRO A 98 -12.63 1.69 0.92
N ILE A 99 -13.50 1.39 1.91
CA ILE A 99 -14.45 0.26 1.87
C ILE A 99 -15.91 0.68 2.12
N THR A 100 -16.27 1.92 1.82
CA THR A 100 -17.61 2.48 2.05
C THR A 100 -18.75 1.69 1.40
N ASP A 101 -18.48 0.99 0.31
CA ASP A 101 -19.40 0.14 -0.47
C ASP A 101 -19.60 -1.28 0.10
N LEU A 102 -18.83 -1.70 1.10
CA LEU A 102 -18.87 -3.08 1.62
C LEU A 102 -19.96 -3.31 2.69
N GLY A 103 -21.04 -2.54 2.66
CA GLY A 103 -22.17 -2.63 3.60
C GLY A 103 -21.75 -2.39 5.05
N ASP A 104 -22.26 -3.19 6.00
CA ASP A 104 -21.96 -3.05 7.44
C ASP A 104 -20.46 -3.08 7.78
N VAL A 105 -19.65 -3.79 6.97
CA VAL A 105 -18.18 -3.81 7.13
C VAL A 105 -17.58 -2.46 6.75
N GLY A 106 -18.18 -1.78 5.77
CA GLY A 106 -17.81 -0.42 5.34
C GLY A 106 -18.20 0.67 6.32
N LEU A 107 -19.10 0.38 7.28
CA LEU A 107 -19.54 1.32 8.33
C LEU A 107 -18.51 1.39 9.47
N ILE A 108 -17.26 1.73 9.15
CA ILE A 108 -16.12 1.68 10.09
C ILE A 108 -16.28 2.60 11.33
N HIS A 109 -17.18 3.58 11.28
CA HIS A 109 -17.50 4.46 12.40
C HIS A 109 -18.52 3.86 13.38
N ARG A 110 -19.24 2.80 12.96
CA ARG A 110 -20.24 2.09 13.79
C ARG A 110 -19.56 1.02 14.64
N VAL A 111 -18.87 1.46 15.69
CA VAL A 111 -18.15 0.58 16.63
C VAL A 111 -19.09 -0.28 17.47
N ASP A 112 -20.40 -0.03 17.47
CA ASP A 112 -21.42 -0.89 18.07
C ASP A 112 -21.57 -2.21 17.30
N LEU A 113 -21.31 -2.21 15.99
CA LEU A 113 -21.41 -3.37 15.11
C LEU A 113 -20.08 -4.15 15.07
N ASP A 114 -20.14 -5.48 15.23
CA ASP A 114 -18.97 -6.36 15.04
C ASP A 114 -18.34 -6.16 13.66
N ALA A 115 -19.17 -6.08 12.61
CA ALA A 115 -18.73 -5.86 11.24
C ALA A 115 -17.98 -4.52 11.07
N GLY A 116 -18.51 -3.43 11.64
CA GLY A 116 -17.87 -2.11 11.58
C GLY A 116 -16.55 -2.06 12.33
N ARG A 117 -16.46 -2.67 13.53
CA ARG A 117 -15.20 -2.79 14.29
C ARG A 117 -14.14 -3.57 13.51
N LEU A 118 -14.54 -4.70 12.91
CA LEU A 118 -13.62 -5.51 12.11
C LEU A 118 -13.21 -4.81 10.82
N GLY A 119 -14.11 -4.08 10.17
CA GLY A 119 -13.80 -3.26 9.00
C GLY A 119 -12.80 -2.16 9.32
N ARG A 120 -12.99 -1.46 10.45
CA ARG A 120 -12.02 -0.47 10.95
C ARG A 120 -10.65 -1.09 11.19
N ALA A 121 -10.59 -2.22 11.88
CA ALA A 121 -9.34 -2.94 12.13
C ALA A 121 -8.64 -3.35 10.82
N ALA A 122 -9.38 -3.81 9.82
CA ALA A 122 -8.83 -4.16 8.51
C ALA A 122 -8.29 -2.95 7.75
N VAL A 123 -8.95 -1.78 7.84
CA VAL A 123 -8.44 -0.52 7.27
C VAL A 123 -7.16 -0.08 7.97
N ASP A 124 -7.12 -0.13 9.30
CA ASP A 124 -5.93 0.24 10.08
C ASP A 124 -4.74 -0.70 9.76
N GLU A 125 -4.99 -2.01 9.61
CA GLU A 125 -3.99 -3.01 9.23
C GLU A 125 -3.47 -2.77 7.81
N ALA A 126 -4.36 -2.62 6.82
CA ALA A 126 -3.97 -2.34 5.44
C ALA A 126 -3.21 -1.01 5.32
N LEU A 127 -3.58 0.03 6.07
CA LEU A 127 -2.87 1.30 6.10
C LEU A 127 -1.46 1.15 6.70
N ALA A 128 -1.33 0.34 7.76
CA ALA A 128 -0.04 0.00 8.34
C ALA A 128 0.84 -0.76 7.34
N ASP A 129 0.26 -1.61 6.49
CA ASP A 129 0.98 -2.33 5.43
C ASP A 129 1.31 -1.47 4.21
N LEU A 130 0.45 -0.50 3.88
CA LEU A 130 0.61 0.44 2.78
C LEU A 130 1.68 1.51 3.05
N THR A 131 1.83 1.93 4.31
CA THR A 131 2.59 3.14 4.65
C THR A 131 3.63 2.93 5.74
N THR A 132 4.61 3.82 5.78
CA THR A 132 5.55 3.97 6.88
C THR A 132 5.51 5.40 7.39
N VAL A 133 5.94 5.63 8.62
CA VAL A 133 6.07 6.97 9.20
C VAL A 133 7.56 7.27 9.37
N ASP A 134 8.00 8.43 8.88
CA ASP A 134 9.39 8.86 9.01
C ASP A 134 9.69 9.45 10.40
N ALA A 135 10.94 9.86 10.64
CA ALA A 135 11.35 10.45 11.91
C ALA A 135 10.67 11.80 12.24
N LYS A 136 10.06 12.46 11.24
CA LYS A 136 9.34 13.73 11.37
C LYS A 136 7.84 13.52 11.60
N GLY A 137 7.36 12.28 11.56
CA GLY A 137 5.94 11.95 11.68
C GLY A 137 5.20 11.98 10.34
N ASN A 138 5.90 12.18 9.21
CA ASN A 138 5.28 12.22 7.90
C ASN A 138 5.01 10.80 7.43
N ARG A 139 3.84 10.60 6.82
CA ARG A 139 3.46 9.30 6.27
C ARG A 139 3.98 9.17 4.84
N LEU A 140 4.66 8.08 4.53
CA LEU A 140 5.23 7.79 3.22
C LEU A 140 4.65 6.48 2.68
N LEU A 141 4.53 6.35 1.35
CA LEU A 141 4.17 5.09 0.72
C LEU A 141 5.31 4.08 0.88
N LYS A 142 5.04 2.88 1.39
CA LYS A 142 6.01 1.79 1.37
C LYS A 142 6.32 1.41 -0.07
N GLY A 143 7.60 1.48 -0.45
CA GLY A 143 8.05 1.23 -1.82
C GLY A 143 8.14 2.46 -2.73
N GLY A 144 7.62 3.62 -2.29
CA GLY A 144 7.76 4.91 -3.00
C GLY A 144 6.77 5.14 -4.14
N VAL A 145 6.27 6.38 -4.27
CA VAL A 145 5.24 6.74 -5.25
C VAL A 145 5.78 6.66 -6.68
N ARG A 146 7.03 7.10 -6.93
CA ARG A 146 7.71 6.93 -8.24
C ARG A 146 7.71 5.49 -8.71
N ARG A 147 8.12 4.56 -7.84
CA ARG A 147 8.21 3.13 -8.18
C ARG A 147 6.83 2.56 -8.52
N LEU A 148 5.79 2.99 -7.80
CA LEU A 148 4.41 2.63 -8.09
C LEU A 148 4.01 3.04 -9.51
N VAL A 149 4.21 4.31 -9.87
CA VAL A 149 3.83 4.83 -11.21
C VAL A 149 4.66 4.17 -12.30
N MET A 150 5.98 4.06 -12.09
CA MET A 150 6.92 3.45 -13.02
C MET A 150 6.58 1.97 -13.30
N ARG A 151 6.24 1.20 -12.26
CA ARG A 151 5.80 -0.20 -12.40
C ARG A 151 4.67 -0.32 -13.44
N PHE A 152 3.66 0.55 -13.36
CA PHE A 152 2.50 0.47 -14.25
C PHE A 152 2.75 1.10 -15.63
N ALA A 153 3.66 2.08 -15.73
CA ALA A 153 4.14 2.58 -17.01
C ALA A 153 4.89 1.48 -17.81
N VAL A 154 5.75 0.72 -17.14
CA VAL A 154 6.56 -0.34 -17.79
C VAL A 154 5.72 -1.60 -18.07
N LEU A 155 5.06 -2.14 -17.04
CA LEU A 155 4.37 -3.44 -17.15
C LEU A 155 3.03 -3.36 -17.91
N ASN A 156 2.54 -2.16 -18.21
CA ASN A 156 1.23 -1.95 -18.82
C ASN A 156 0.10 -2.65 -18.04
N GLY A 157 -0.03 -2.27 -16.76
CA GLY A 157 -1.08 -2.74 -15.87
C GLY A 157 -1.65 -1.60 -15.03
N GLU A 158 -2.34 -1.97 -13.95
CA GLU A 158 -2.90 -1.04 -12.97
C GLU A 158 -2.96 -1.67 -11.58
N PRO A 159 -3.00 -0.86 -10.50
CA PRO A 159 -3.36 -1.36 -9.19
C PRO A 159 -4.74 -2.01 -9.25
N GLY A 160 -4.89 -3.15 -8.59
CA GLY A 160 -6.21 -3.72 -8.34
C GLY A 160 -7.04 -2.78 -7.46
N TRP A 161 -8.36 -2.96 -7.48
CA TRP A 161 -9.26 -2.23 -6.59
C TRP A 161 -10.51 -3.03 -6.21
N GLU A 162 -10.72 -4.19 -6.83
CA GLU A 162 -11.86 -5.05 -6.56
C GLU A 162 -11.66 -5.74 -5.21
N ILE A 163 -12.74 -5.78 -4.41
CA ILE A 163 -12.75 -6.48 -3.12
C ILE A 163 -13.97 -7.39 -3.12
N GLU A 164 -13.75 -8.69 -2.90
CA GLU A 164 -14.85 -9.60 -2.62
C GLU A 164 -15.50 -9.19 -1.30
N ARG A 165 -16.80 -8.93 -1.32
CA ARG A 165 -17.53 -8.42 -0.16
C ARG A 165 -17.39 -9.36 1.03
N PRO A 166 -16.72 -8.94 2.12
CA PRO A 166 -16.51 -9.79 3.28
C PRO A 166 -17.78 -9.88 4.13
N TRP A 167 -17.90 -10.96 4.88
CA TRP A 167 -18.89 -11.11 5.94
C TRP A 167 -18.26 -11.62 7.23
N VAL A 168 -18.96 -11.42 8.35
CA VAL A 168 -18.48 -11.84 9.67
C VAL A 168 -18.65 -13.34 9.83
N LYS A 169 -17.55 -14.03 10.13
CA LYS A 169 -17.51 -15.42 10.59
C LYS A 169 -16.95 -15.49 12.01
N PHE A 170 -17.13 -16.62 12.67
CA PHE A 170 -16.54 -16.89 13.97
C PHE A 170 -15.49 -17.98 13.87
N VAL A 171 -14.38 -17.83 14.60
CA VAL A 171 -13.34 -18.86 14.68
C VAL A 171 -13.98 -20.15 15.19
N CYS A 172 -13.78 -21.23 14.44
CA CYS A 172 -14.35 -22.54 14.74
C CYS A 172 -13.34 -23.43 15.47
N VAL A 173 -13.82 -24.23 16.41
CA VAL A 173 -13.00 -25.23 17.14
C VAL A 173 -13.58 -26.62 16.86
N GLY A 174 -12.72 -27.55 16.45
CA GLY A 174 -13.11 -28.93 16.12
C GLY A 174 -13.95 -29.04 14.86
N LYS A 175 -15.12 -29.70 14.94
CA LYS A 175 -16.01 -30.04 13.80
C LYS A 175 -16.80 -28.83 13.25
N GLY A 176 -16.14 -27.70 13.01
CA GLY A 176 -16.74 -26.53 12.36
C GLY A 176 -17.76 -25.75 13.19
N ARG A 177 -17.81 -25.94 14.52
CA ARG A 177 -18.66 -25.14 15.41
C ARG A 177 -17.90 -23.90 15.89
N PRO A 178 -18.54 -22.72 15.99
CA PRO A 178 -17.93 -21.55 16.61
C PRO A 178 -17.38 -21.89 18.00
N GLY A 179 -16.11 -21.58 18.21
CA GLY A 179 -15.44 -21.75 19.49
C GLY A 179 -15.91 -20.71 20.49
N TRP A 180 -15.89 -21.09 21.77
CA TRP A 180 -15.94 -20.17 22.88
C TRP A 180 -14.53 -20.01 23.42
N PHE A 181 -14.14 -18.77 23.68
CA PHE A 181 -12.80 -18.42 24.11
C PHE A 181 -12.93 -17.66 25.43
N ARG A 182 -11.99 -17.88 26.34
CA ARG A 182 -11.92 -17.16 27.61
C ARG A 182 -10.48 -16.75 27.83
N ARG A 183 -10.29 -15.59 28.46
CA ARG A 183 -8.97 -15.08 28.82
C ARG A 183 -8.69 -15.43 30.28
N GLU A 184 -7.54 -16.05 30.54
CA GLU A 184 -7.07 -16.36 31.89
C GLU A 184 -5.70 -15.75 32.12
N ILE A 185 -5.48 -15.20 33.32
CA ILE A 185 -4.17 -14.70 33.76
C ILE A 185 -3.41 -15.85 34.41
N VAL A 186 -2.27 -16.21 33.85
CA VAL A 186 -1.38 -17.25 34.38
C VAL A 186 -0.10 -16.62 34.90
N GLN A 187 0.39 -17.11 36.04
CA GLN A 187 1.65 -16.67 36.61
C GLN A 187 2.83 -17.33 35.88
N GLY A 188 3.62 -16.53 35.18
CA GLY A 188 4.87 -16.94 34.53
C GLY A 188 6.11 -16.51 35.31
N ALA A 189 7.27 -17.01 34.90
CA ALA A 189 8.56 -16.63 35.48
C ALA A 189 8.86 -15.12 35.33
N ASP A 190 8.38 -14.51 34.24
CA ASP A 190 8.54 -13.08 33.94
C ASP A 190 7.35 -12.22 34.43
N GLY A 191 6.45 -12.79 35.24
CA GLY A 191 5.23 -12.15 35.74
C GLY A 191 3.93 -12.71 35.15
N PRO A 192 2.76 -12.15 35.56
CA PRO A 192 1.47 -12.59 35.05
C PRO A 192 1.30 -12.24 33.57
N TYR A 193 0.79 -13.19 32.78
CA TYR A 193 0.44 -12.98 31.38
C TYR A 193 -0.91 -13.60 31.04
N GLU A 194 -1.60 -13.03 30.06
CA GLU A 194 -2.91 -13.46 29.61
C GLU A 194 -2.76 -14.59 28.57
N ILE A 195 -3.51 -15.68 28.75
CA ILE A 195 -3.65 -16.76 27.78
C ILE A 195 -5.12 -16.91 27.38
N GLU A 196 -5.33 -17.33 26.13
CA GLU A 196 -6.67 -17.70 25.64
C GLU A 196 -6.87 -19.21 25.84
N VAL A 197 -7.93 -19.60 26.55
CA VAL A 197 -8.31 -20.99 26.83
C VAL A 197 -9.70 -21.32 26.26
N ASP A 198 -10.07 -22.60 26.23
CA ASP A 198 -11.42 -23.05 25.84
C ASP A 198 -12.46 -22.47 26.80
N GLY A 199 -13.33 -21.61 26.28
CA GLY A 199 -14.39 -20.96 27.04
C GLY A 199 -15.65 -21.82 27.20
N PHE A 200 -15.65 -23.06 26.71
CA PHE A 200 -16.81 -23.96 26.81
C PHE A 200 -16.69 -24.96 27.97
N ASP A 201 -17.57 -24.87 28.96
CA ASP A 201 -17.66 -25.85 30.03
C ASP A 201 -18.31 -27.15 29.51
N ARG A 202 -17.49 -28.18 29.31
CA ARG A 202 -17.95 -29.50 28.81
C ARG A 202 -18.86 -30.23 29.80
N LYS A 203 -18.70 -30.00 31.10
CA LYS A 203 -19.50 -30.64 32.15
C LYS A 203 -20.89 -30.02 32.20
N ARG A 204 -20.97 -28.68 32.16
CA ARG A 204 -22.25 -27.94 32.13
C ARG A 204 -22.88 -27.85 30.73
N ARG A 205 -22.13 -28.20 29.69
CA ARG A 205 -22.52 -28.08 28.27
C ARG A 205 -22.94 -26.65 27.89
N MET A 206 -22.29 -25.65 28.46
CA MET A 206 -22.58 -24.24 28.21
C MET A 206 -21.28 -23.41 28.25
N PRO A 207 -21.22 -22.26 27.58
CA PRO A 207 -20.09 -21.34 27.72
C PRO A 207 -19.95 -20.83 29.15
N HIS A 208 -18.71 -20.52 29.56
CA HIS A 208 -18.46 -19.77 30.78
C HIS A 208 -19.06 -18.36 30.69
N PRO A 209 -19.43 -17.72 31.82
CA PRO A 209 -20.05 -16.39 31.81
C PRO A 209 -19.19 -15.28 31.17
N ASP A 210 -17.86 -15.42 31.24
CA ASP A 210 -16.87 -14.52 30.66
C ASP A 210 -16.33 -15.02 29.31
N ALA A 211 -16.90 -16.09 28.75
CA ALA A 211 -16.51 -16.58 27.45
C ALA A 211 -17.06 -15.69 26.34
N TYR A 212 -16.23 -15.42 25.34
CA TYR A 212 -16.57 -14.66 24.14
C TYR A 212 -16.39 -15.50 22.89
N ARG A 213 -16.91 -15.00 21.78
CA ARG A 213 -16.63 -15.53 20.44
C ARG A 213 -15.67 -14.60 19.74
N LYS A 214 -14.80 -15.16 18.90
CA LYS A 214 -13.81 -14.40 18.12
C LYS A 214 -14.33 -14.19 16.69
N PRO A 215 -14.94 -13.04 16.38
CA PRO A 215 -15.38 -12.74 15.02
C PRO A 215 -14.18 -12.39 14.14
N TYR A 216 -14.28 -12.66 12.83
CA TYR A 216 -13.31 -12.28 11.81
C TYR A 216 -14.02 -12.08 10.46
N LEU A 217 -13.38 -11.37 9.52
CA LEU A 217 -13.91 -11.17 8.17
C LEU A 217 -13.48 -12.28 7.22
N HIS A 218 -14.42 -12.76 6.42
CA HIS A 218 -14.15 -13.73 5.36
C HIS A 218 -14.81 -13.31 4.04
N PRO A 219 -14.05 -13.26 2.92
CA PRO A 219 -12.59 -13.29 2.88
C PRO A 219 -11.96 -12.14 3.69
N ASN A 220 -10.65 -12.20 3.98
CA ASN A 220 -9.96 -11.10 4.64
C ASN A 220 -9.81 -9.94 3.64
N PRO A 221 -10.39 -8.75 3.87
CA PRO A 221 -10.36 -7.67 2.89
C PRO A 221 -9.04 -6.88 2.89
N VAL A 222 -8.10 -7.14 3.80
CA VAL A 222 -6.86 -6.34 3.96
C VAL A 222 -6.09 -6.15 2.65
N GLU A 223 -5.90 -7.21 1.86
CA GLU A 223 -5.20 -7.13 0.56
C GLU A 223 -5.94 -6.24 -0.44
N GLY A 224 -7.26 -6.41 -0.55
CA GLY A 224 -8.09 -5.58 -1.41
C GLY A 224 -8.12 -4.10 -0.96
N ILE A 225 -8.09 -3.85 0.36
CA ILE A 225 -8.00 -2.49 0.93
C ILE A 225 -6.67 -1.85 0.58
N TYR A 226 -5.57 -2.60 0.72
CA TYR A 226 -4.23 -2.17 0.34
C TYR A 226 -4.18 -1.79 -1.14
N ASP A 227 -4.77 -2.62 -2.00
CA ASP A 227 -4.86 -2.39 -3.44
C ASP A 227 -5.67 -1.13 -3.78
N ARG A 228 -6.83 -0.93 -3.14
CA ARG A 228 -7.59 0.34 -3.25
C ARG A 228 -6.79 1.56 -2.83
N GLY A 229 -6.00 1.44 -1.76
CA GLY A 229 -5.08 2.50 -1.32
C GLY A 229 -3.99 2.80 -2.36
N LEU A 230 -3.38 1.78 -2.96
CA LEU A 230 -2.44 1.94 -4.06
C LEU A 230 -3.09 2.58 -5.29
N HIS A 231 -4.32 2.20 -5.63
CA HIS A 231 -5.08 2.79 -6.73
C HIS A 231 -5.28 4.30 -6.53
N GLU A 232 -5.76 4.70 -5.35
CA GLU A 232 -5.95 6.13 -5.04
C GLU A 232 -4.61 6.91 -5.12
N VAL A 233 -3.53 6.37 -4.57
CA VAL A 233 -2.19 7.00 -4.64
C VAL A 233 -1.67 7.10 -6.08
N TYR A 234 -1.88 6.05 -6.88
CA TYR A 234 -1.49 6.03 -8.28
C TYR A 234 -2.23 7.10 -9.08
N VAL A 235 -3.56 7.18 -8.95
CA VAL A 235 -4.36 8.22 -9.62
C VAL A 235 -3.97 9.62 -9.14
N ALA A 236 -3.66 9.78 -7.85
CA ALA A 236 -3.17 11.05 -7.31
C ALA A 236 -1.85 11.50 -7.93
N ALA A 237 -0.91 10.57 -8.07
CA ALA A 237 0.38 10.84 -8.70
C ALA A 237 0.19 11.25 -10.17
N LEU A 238 -0.70 10.60 -10.91
CA LEU A 238 -0.97 10.97 -12.30
C LEU A 238 -1.60 12.36 -12.44
N HIS A 239 -2.47 12.77 -11.52
CA HIS A 239 -3.00 14.14 -11.50
C HIS A 239 -1.90 15.17 -11.24
N LEU A 240 -1.01 14.90 -10.28
CA LEU A 240 0.13 15.78 -9.98
C LEU A 240 1.08 15.90 -11.18
N LEU A 241 1.43 14.78 -11.80
CA LEU A 241 2.29 14.73 -12.97
C LEU A 241 1.65 15.42 -14.19
N HIS A 242 0.33 15.26 -14.38
CA HIS A 242 -0.40 15.96 -15.44
C HIS A 242 -0.30 17.47 -15.24
N ALA A 243 -0.62 17.97 -14.04
CA ALA A 243 -0.54 19.39 -13.71
C ALA A 243 0.88 19.94 -13.90
N GLU A 244 1.91 19.15 -13.58
CA GLU A 244 3.30 19.54 -13.78
C GLU A 244 3.70 19.63 -15.27
N LEU A 245 3.15 18.77 -16.13
CA LEU A 245 3.63 18.56 -17.50
C LEU A 245 2.78 19.21 -18.60
N VAL A 246 1.48 19.45 -18.37
CA VAL A 246 0.49 19.81 -19.42
C VAL A 246 0.93 20.97 -20.34
N ASP A 247 1.58 21.99 -19.78
CA ASP A 247 2.06 23.15 -20.53
C ASP A 247 3.54 23.10 -20.91
N LYS A 248 4.29 22.11 -20.38
CA LYS A 248 5.74 21.95 -20.61
C LYS A 248 6.06 21.03 -21.78
N LEU A 249 5.10 20.24 -22.27
CA LEU A 249 5.32 19.33 -23.39
C LEU A 249 5.27 20.05 -24.74
N THR A 250 6.07 19.55 -25.68
CA THR A 250 6.24 20.17 -27.00
C THR A 250 5.56 19.37 -28.11
N GLY A 251 5.61 18.04 -28.04
CA GLY A 251 5.00 17.12 -29.01
C GLY A 251 3.58 16.69 -28.65
N TYR A 252 3.21 16.72 -27.36
CA TYR A 252 1.96 16.17 -26.86
C TYR A 252 1.08 17.18 -26.13
N ALA A 253 -0.23 17.04 -26.30
CA ALA A 253 -1.26 17.69 -25.49
C ALA A 253 -1.81 16.63 -24.52
N LEU A 254 -1.48 16.77 -23.23
CA LEU A 254 -1.83 15.78 -22.21
C LEU A 254 -3.28 15.88 -21.78
N GLU A 255 -3.92 14.73 -21.68
CA GLU A 255 -5.23 14.56 -21.07
C GLU A 255 -5.08 13.98 -19.67
N LEU A 256 -5.99 14.37 -18.78
CA LEU A 256 -6.07 13.84 -17.42
C LEU A 256 -6.26 12.31 -17.42
N PRO A 257 -6.00 11.65 -16.28
CA PRO A 257 -6.38 10.25 -16.12
C PRO A 257 -7.86 10.08 -16.47
N SER A 258 -8.18 9.14 -17.34
CA SER A 258 -9.58 8.83 -17.68
C SER A 258 -10.30 8.08 -16.55
N ARG A 259 -9.55 7.62 -15.56
CA ARG A 259 -10.00 6.72 -14.51
C ARG A 259 -10.45 7.48 -13.27
N PRO A 260 -11.56 7.05 -12.65
CA PRO A 260 -11.94 7.58 -11.36
C PRO A 260 -10.91 7.22 -10.29
N ALA A 261 -10.71 8.11 -9.33
CA ALA A 261 -9.86 7.82 -8.18
C ALA A 261 -10.42 6.70 -7.30
N ARG A 262 -11.75 6.53 -7.29
CA ARG A 262 -12.45 5.55 -6.44
C ARG A 262 -13.51 4.79 -7.25
N PRO A 263 -13.14 3.90 -8.19
CA PRO A 263 -14.08 3.21 -9.09
C PRO A 263 -15.18 2.40 -8.38
N TRP A 264 -15.01 2.09 -7.10
CA TRP A 264 -15.99 1.40 -6.26
C TRP A 264 -17.04 2.31 -5.59
N VAL A 265 -17.02 3.61 -5.87
CA VAL A 265 -18.03 4.57 -5.40
C VAL A 265 -18.91 4.95 -6.58
N ASP A 266 -20.24 4.91 -6.40
CA ASP A 266 -21.17 5.40 -7.42
C ASP A 266 -20.90 6.89 -7.69
N ASP A 267 -20.92 7.29 -8.97
CA ASP A 267 -20.58 8.66 -9.42
C ASP A 267 -19.20 9.14 -8.90
N ALA A 268 -18.24 8.21 -8.84
CA ALA A 268 -16.90 8.48 -8.31
C ALA A 268 -16.26 9.73 -8.93
N PRO A 269 -15.75 10.66 -8.10
CA PRO A 269 -14.96 11.76 -8.63
C PRO A 269 -13.69 11.22 -9.31
N CYS A 270 -13.30 11.88 -10.39
CA CYS A 270 -11.99 11.67 -11.00
C CYS A 270 -10.85 12.11 -10.06
N GLU A 271 -11.14 13.04 -9.16
CA GLU A 271 -10.15 13.63 -8.27
C GLU A 271 -9.80 12.71 -7.07
N PRO A 272 -8.50 12.56 -6.77
CA PRO A 272 -8.01 11.78 -5.65
C PRO A 272 -8.33 12.44 -4.31
N ARG A 273 -8.65 11.63 -3.29
CA ARG A 273 -8.78 12.10 -1.91
C ARG A 273 -7.45 12.09 -1.15
N ILE A 274 -6.56 11.15 -1.48
CA ILE A 274 -5.19 11.14 -0.98
C ILE A 274 -4.43 12.23 -1.72
N LEU A 275 -3.92 13.21 -0.98
CA LEU A 275 -3.08 14.26 -1.53
C LEU A 275 -1.60 13.89 -1.38
N LEU A 276 -0.78 14.34 -2.31
CA LEU A 276 0.67 14.09 -2.31
C LEU A 276 1.42 15.40 -2.09
N GLY A 277 2.27 15.46 -1.06
CA GLY A 277 3.07 16.65 -0.75
C GLY A 277 2.28 17.89 -0.31
N ALA A 278 0.98 17.74 -0.06
CA ALA A 278 0.17 18.81 0.50
C ALA A 278 0.39 18.85 2.01
N LYS A 279 0.90 19.97 2.56
CA LYS A 279 0.90 20.14 4.02
C LYS A 279 -0.52 19.85 4.52
N PRO A 280 -0.70 19.05 5.59
CA PRO A 280 -2.03 18.86 6.17
C PRO A 280 -2.56 20.26 6.49
N THR A 281 -3.61 20.67 5.77
CA THR A 281 -4.32 21.88 6.15
C THR A 281 -4.96 21.49 7.47
N PRO A 282 -4.59 22.11 8.61
CA PRO A 282 -5.29 21.83 9.84
C PRO A 282 -6.75 22.11 9.53
N LEU A 283 -7.61 21.10 9.72
CA LEU A 283 -9.05 21.29 9.63
C LEU A 283 -9.34 22.50 10.50
N LEU A 284 -9.69 23.63 9.87
CA LEU A 284 -10.39 24.68 10.58
C LEU A 284 -11.58 23.95 11.17
N GLU A 285 -11.58 23.83 12.50
CA GLU A 285 -12.70 23.33 13.25
C GLU A 285 -13.94 23.96 12.63
N ARG A 286 -14.76 23.14 11.98
CA ARG A 286 -16.16 23.50 11.84
C ARG A 286 -16.65 23.52 13.28
N VAL A 287 -16.60 24.72 13.87
CA VAL A 287 -17.32 25.07 15.07
C VAL A 287 -18.78 24.98 14.66
N ASP A 288 -19.31 23.75 14.66
CA ASP A 288 -20.73 23.56 14.81
C ASP A 288 -21.03 23.93 16.27
N ASP A 289 -21.61 25.12 16.47
CA ASP A 289 -22.16 25.63 17.73
C ASP A 289 -23.35 24.76 18.19
N THR A 290 -23.13 23.46 18.37
CA THR A 290 -24.07 22.57 19.02
C THR A 290 -23.55 22.29 20.43
N PRO A 291 -24.21 22.81 21.49
CA PRO A 291 -23.79 22.52 22.84
C PRO A 291 -23.91 21.00 23.10
N MET A 292 -22.76 20.36 23.32
CA MET A 292 -22.68 18.98 23.79
C MET A 292 -23.31 18.89 25.19
N PRO A 293 -24.16 17.88 25.46
CA PRO A 293 -24.64 17.63 26.82
C PRO A 293 -23.46 17.24 27.72
N GLU A 294 -23.36 17.89 28.87
CA GLU A 294 -22.43 17.52 29.94
C GLU A 294 -22.71 16.07 30.36
N THR A 295 -21.80 15.17 30.04
CA THR A 295 -21.73 13.85 30.67
C THR A 295 -20.50 13.79 31.54
N ASP A 296 -20.74 13.77 32.86
CA ASP A 296 -19.75 13.43 33.88
C ASP A 296 -19.28 11.98 33.68
N PHE A 297 -18.12 11.80 33.05
CA PHE A 297 -17.40 10.53 33.07
C PHE A 297 -16.06 10.73 33.78
N ALA A 298 -16.02 10.28 35.03
CA ALA A 298 -14.80 10.17 35.82
C ALA A 298 -13.83 9.18 35.14
N ALA A 299 -12.62 9.64 34.84
CA ALA A 299 -11.55 8.81 34.31
C ALA A 299 -11.05 7.83 35.39
N PRO A 300 -10.90 6.52 35.10
CA PRO A 300 -10.16 5.63 35.99
C PRO A 300 -8.67 5.98 35.93
N ALA A 301 -8.10 6.25 37.11
CA ALA A 301 -6.69 6.47 37.31
C ALA A 301 -5.87 5.21 37.02
N GLY A 302 -4.79 5.37 36.25
CA GLY A 302 -3.64 4.47 36.26
C GLY A 302 -3.65 3.34 35.24
N LEU A 303 -3.00 3.57 34.08
CA LEU A 303 -2.40 2.51 33.28
C LEU A 303 -0.91 2.79 33.10
N PRO A 304 -0.01 1.87 33.46
CA PRO A 304 1.42 2.03 33.24
C PRO A 304 1.79 1.87 31.75
N ARG A 305 2.78 2.65 31.32
CA ARG A 305 3.36 2.66 29.97
C ARG A 305 3.82 1.25 29.56
N ALA A 306 3.36 0.77 28.40
CA ALA A 306 3.84 -0.46 27.81
C ALA A 306 5.28 -0.30 27.28
N HIS A 307 6.19 -1.10 27.81
CA HIS A 307 7.55 -1.25 27.30
C HIS A 307 7.56 -2.01 25.97
N ALA A 308 8.39 -1.55 25.04
CA ALA A 308 8.65 -2.18 23.75
C ALA A 308 9.07 -3.65 23.89
N ARG A 309 8.44 -4.54 23.13
CA ARG A 309 8.85 -5.95 23.03
C ARG A 309 10.02 -6.12 22.06
N PRO A 310 11.03 -6.94 22.38
CA PRO A 310 12.08 -7.32 21.44
C PRO A 310 11.59 -8.40 20.46
N ILE A 311 12.04 -8.27 19.20
CA ILE A 311 11.86 -9.21 18.10
C ILE A 311 12.55 -10.54 18.46
N ARG A 312 11.80 -11.65 18.55
CA ARG A 312 12.41 -12.99 18.64
C ARG A 312 12.53 -13.62 17.24
N LYS A 313 13.78 -13.92 16.87
CA LYS A 313 14.15 -14.81 15.76
C LYS A 313 13.93 -16.28 16.16
N ASN A 314 13.54 -17.08 15.18
CA ASN A 314 13.58 -18.55 15.12
C ASN A 314 12.59 -19.35 15.99
N SER A 315 11.71 -20.08 15.31
CA SER A 315 11.23 -21.39 15.78
C SER A 315 11.15 -22.37 14.59
N PRO A 316 11.38 -23.68 14.81
CA PRO A 316 11.83 -24.60 13.78
C PRO A 316 10.69 -25.31 13.07
N VAL A 317 10.97 -25.63 11.80
CA VAL A 317 10.18 -26.43 10.88
C VAL A 317 9.84 -27.81 11.47
N ARG A 318 8.55 -28.13 11.60
CA ARG A 318 8.09 -29.50 11.81
C ARG A 318 7.98 -30.21 10.45
N ARG A 319 8.81 -31.23 10.24
CA ARG A 319 8.65 -32.21 9.14
C ARG A 319 7.43 -33.07 9.44
N VAL A 320 6.51 -33.15 8.48
CA VAL A 320 5.42 -34.14 8.47
C VAL A 320 5.92 -35.33 7.64
N ALA A 321 5.93 -36.52 8.24
CA ALA A 321 6.12 -37.76 7.50
C ALA A 321 4.83 -38.10 6.77
N VAL A 322 4.93 -38.37 5.47
CA VAL A 322 3.83 -38.89 4.64
C VAL A 322 3.86 -40.42 4.76
N ALA A 323 2.70 -41.00 5.04
CA ALA A 323 2.44 -42.44 4.98
C ALA A 323 2.04 -42.84 3.56
#